data_AF-A0A2T2R6M4-F1
#
_entry.id   AF-A0A2T2R6M4-F1
#
_cell.length_a   1.000
_cell.length_b   1.000
_cell.length_c   1.000
_cell.angle_alpha   90.00
_cell.angle_beta   90.00
_cell.angle_gamma   90.00
#
_symmetry.space_group_name_H-M   'P 1'
#
loop_
_entity.id
_entity.type
_entity.pdbx_description
1 polymer ?
#
loop_
_entity_poly.entity_id
_entity_poly.type
_entity_poly.pdbx_seq_one_letter_code
_entity_poly.pdbx_strand_id
1 'polypeptide(L)'
;VVLDARAATPPSAAVADVTQAPTLVVVGPEADAERVAALRAAGVEVEVVAARRAGGADLRAVLARLWDRQVREVLVEGGATIAGSVLAAGLADRLEVHVAATVLGDAGVAGVSGLPVATLADAPRFSLQEARPVDDDVVLTYTASPQPAGQPQDTQGSA
;
A
#
# COMPACT_ATOMS: atom_id res chain seq x y z
N VAL A 1 6.65 -8.14 -3.00
CA VAL A 1 5.41 -8.50 -2.26
C VAL A 1 4.24 -8.02 -3.09
N VAL A 2 3.23 -8.87 -3.32
CA VAL A 2 2.02 -8.53 -4.10
C VAL A 2 0.79 -8.70 -3.21
N LEU A 3 -0.07 -7.69 -3.13
CA LEU A 3 -1.36 -7.82 -2.47
C LEU A 3 -2.42 -8.23 -3.50
N ASP A 4 -2.91 -9.45 -3.38
CA ASP A 4 -3.84 -10.04 -4.34
C ASP A 4 -4.83 -10.94 -3.62
N ALA A 5 -5.91 -10.33 -3.14
CA ALA A 5 -6.90 -10.99 -2.30
C ALA A 5 -7.50 -12.27 -2.91
N ARG A 6 -7.50 -12.41 -4.25
CA ARG A 6 -8.15 -13.52 -4.97
C ARG A 6 -7.17 -14.49 -5.65
N ALA A 7 -5.86 -14.33 -5.42
CA ALA A 7 -4.83 -15.06 -6.15
C ALA A 7 -5.00 -14.94 -7.68
N ALA A 8 -5.40 -13.77 -8.18
CA ALA A 8 -5.58 -13.51 -9.60
C ALA A 8 -4.26 -13.35 -10.39
N THR A 9 -3.14 -13.16 -9.71
CA THR A 9 -1.79 -13.06 -10.28
C THR A 9 -1.48 -14.35 -11.04
N PRO A 10 -1.28 -14.31 -12.36
CA PRO A 10 -0.91 -15.49 -13.12
C PRO A 10 0.48 -15.99 -12.68
N PRO A 11 0.71 -17.31 -12.57
CA PRO A 11 2.05 -17.85 -12.32
C PRO A 11 3.09 -17.49 -13.40
N SER A 12 2.61 -17.09 -14.59
CA SER A 12 3.44 -16.61 -15.70
C SER A 12 3.71 -15.10 -15.66
N ALA A 13 3.19 -14.37 -14.68
CA ALA A 13 3.45 -12.93 -14.56
C ALA A 13 4.92 -12.68 -14.23
N ALA A 14 5.49 -11.59 -14.73
CA ALA A 14 6.89 -11.25 -14.47
C ALA A 14 7.19 -11.15 -12.96
N VAL A 15 6.26 -10.64 -12.16
CA VAL A 15 6.40 -10.58 -10.69
C VAL A 15 6.44 -11.96 -10.02
N ALA A 16 5.95 -13.00 -10.69
CA ALA A 16 5.96 -14.38 -10.20
C ALA A 16 7.23 -15.15 -10.61
N ASP A 17 8.14 -14.55 -11.39
CA ASP A 17 9.44 -15.15 -11.70
C ASP A 17 10.39 -15.06 -10.51
N VAL A 18 10.33 -16.10 -9.66
CA VAL A 18 11.14 -16.19 -8.45
C VAL A 18 12.64 -16.35 -8.70
N THR A 19 13.06 -16.57 -9.95
CA THR A 19 14.49 -16.61 -10.31
C THR A 19 15.11 -15.21 -10.37
N GLN A 20 14.30 -14.17 -10.61
CA GLN A 20 14.75 -12.78 -10.64
C GLN A 20 14.75 -12.16 -9.25
N ALA A 21 13.75 -12.48 -8.42
CA ALA A 21 13.67 -12.01 -7.04
C ALA A 21 12.72 -12.90 -6.21
N PRO A 22 12.93 -13.04 -4.88
CA PRO A 22 11.95 -13.68 -4.01
C PRO A 22 10.59 -12.98 -4.08
N THR A 23 9.53 -13.73 -4.35
CA THR A 23 8.17 -13.20 -4.45
C THR A 23 7.27 -13.79 -3.39
N LEU A 24 6.69 -12.90 -2.58
CA LEU A 24 5.56 -13.18 -1.69
C LEU A 24 4.27 -12.60 -2.28
N VAL A 25 3.26 -13.44 -2.45
CA VAL A 25 1.88 -13.02 -2.75
C VAL A 25 1.04 -13.16 -1.48
N VAL A 26 0.41 -12.06 -1.07
CA VAL A 26 -0.52 -12.02 0.06
C VAL A 26 -1.94 -12.13 -0.47
N VAL A 27 -2.66 -13.15 -0.02
CA VAL A 27 -4.02 -13.46 -0.46
C VAL A 27 -5.02 -13.37 0.68
N GLY A 28 -6.30 -13.25 0.34
CA GLY A 28 -7.39 -13.28 1.31
C GLY A 28 -7.74 -14.71 1.73
N PRO A 29 -8.51 -14.89 2.82
CA PRO A 29 -8.91 -16.21 3.32
C PRO A 29 -9.80 -16.99 2.33
N GLU A 30 -10.48 -16.29 1.42
CA GLU A 30 -11.36 -16.86 0.41
C GLU A 30 -10.69 -16.98 -0.98
N ALA A 31 -9.36 -16.87 -1.05
CA ALA A 31 -8.64 -17.02 -2.30
C ALA A 31 -8.82 -18.43 -2.88
N ASP A 32 -8.90 -18.52 -4.21
CA ASP A 32 -9.11 -19.77 -4.92
C ASP A 32 -7.95 -20.75 -4.68
N ALA A 33 -8.27 -21.95 -4.20
CA ALA A 33 -7.27 -22.92 -3.79
C ALA A 33 -6.44 -23.46 -4.96
N GLU A 34 -7.02 -23.57 -6.15
CA GLU A 34 -6.31 -24.04 -7.35
C GLU A 34 -5.30 -22.98 -7.82
N ARG A 35 -5.69 -21.70 -7.82
CA ARG A 35 -4.78 -20.60 -8.15
C ARG A 35 -3.65 -20.45 -7.14
N VAL A 36 -3.96 -20.59 -5.85
CA VAL A 36 -2.93 -20.59 -4.79
C VAL A 36 -1.96 -21.77 -4.98
N ALA A 37 -2.47 -22.96 -5.31
CA ALA A 37 -1.62 -24.12 -5.58
C ALA A 37 -0.74 -23.89 -6.82
N ALA A 38 -1.28 -23.28 -7.88
CA ALA A 38 -0.53 -22.97 -9.10
C ALA A 38 0.61 -21.96 -8.83
N LEU A 39 0.36 -20.92 -8.02
CA LEU A 39 1.41 -19.98 -7.59
C LEU A 39 2.52 -20.69 -6.80
N ARG A 40 2.15 -21.52 -5.81
CA ARG A 40 3.13 -22.30 -5.03
C ARG A 40 3.92 -23.28 -5.89
N ALA A 41 3.29 -23.90 -6.88
CA ALA A 41 3.96 -24.79 -7.84
C ALA A 41 4.99 -24.04 -8.71
N ALA A 42 4.79 -22.75 -8.95
CA ALA A 42 5.76 -21.87 -9.60
C ALA A 42 6.85 -21.35 -8.65
N GLY A 43 6.89 -21.82 -7.39
CA GLY A 43 7.88 -21.42 -6.40
C GLY A 43 7.56 -20.11 -5.65
N VAL A 44 6.40 -19.50 -5.92
CA VAL A 44 5.96 -18.27 -5.24
C VAL A 44 5.53 -18.59 -3.81
N GLU A 45 6.01 -17.81 -2.85
CA GLU A 45 5.50 -17.88 -1.48
C GLU A 45 4.11 -17.25 -1.41
N VAL A 46 3.18 -17.92 -0.72
CA VAL A 46 1.80 -17.42 -0.57
C VAL A 46 1.41 -17.39 0.91
N GLU A 47 1.15 -16.18 1.41
CA GLU A 47 0.67 -15.91 2.77
C GLU A 47 -0.81 -15.54 2.74
N VAL A 48 -1.60 -16.12 3.65
CA VAL A 48 -3.01 -15.76 3.82
C VAL A 48 -3.12 -14.74 4.94
N VAL A 49 -3.71 -13.58 4.66
CA VAL A 49 -3.95 -12.53 5.65
C VAL A 49 -5.43 -12.19 5.71
N ALA A 50 -5.93 -11.90 6.91
CA ALA A 50 -7.30 -11.49 7.12
C ALA A 50 -7.65 -10.24 6.28
N ALA A 51 -8.88 -10.22 5.77
CA ALA A 51 -9.42 -9.02 5.14
C ALA A 51 -9.85 -8.00 6.20
N ARG A 52 -9.69 -6.71 5.89
CA ARG A 52 -10.33 -5.64 6.65
C ARG A 52 -11.85 -5.74 6.49
N ARG A 53 -12.61 -5.26 7.48
CA ARG A 53 -14.08 -5.15 7.38
C ARG A 53 -14.55 -4.38 6.14
N ALA A 54 -13.80 -3.35 5.74
CA ALA A 54 -14.08 -2.54 4.56
C ALA A 54 -13.57 -3.16 3.23
N GLY A 55 -13.07 -4.39 3.26
CA GLY A 55 -12.42 -5.05 2.14
C GLY A 55 -10.93 -4.76 2.02
N GLY A 56 -10.22 -5.60 1.25
CA GLY A 56 -8.77 -5.54 1.08
C GLY A 56 -7.98 -6.13 2.26
N ALA A 57 -6.68 -6.34 2.08
CA ALA A 57 -5.81 -6.94 3.10
C ALA A 57 -5.62 -6.00 4.30
N ASP A 58 -5.51 -6.56 5.51
CA ASP A 58 -5.03 -5.85 6.70
C ASP A 58 -3.54 -5.52 6.54
N LEU A 59 -3.23 -4.27 6.18
CA LEU A 59 -1.87 -3.82 5.92
C LEU A 59 -0.98 -3.88 7.15
N ARG A 60 -1.52 -3.71 8.37
CA ARG A 60 -0.73 -3.82 9.60
C ARG A 60 -0.28 -5.25 9.83
N ALA A 61 -1.19 -6.20 9.59
CA ALA A 61 -0.85 -7.63 9.64
C ALA A 61 0.19 -8.00 8.56
N VAL A 62 0.06 -7.48 7.34
CA VAL A 62 1.06 -7.69 6.28
C VAL A 62 2.43 -7.16 6.70
N LEU A 63 2.51 -5.91 7.16
CA LEU A 63 3.78 -5.31 7.59
C LEU A 63 4.40 -6.06 8.79
N ALA A 64 3.59 -6.55 9.73
CA ALA A 64 4.07 -7.40 10.82
C ALA A 64 4.70 -8.71 10.31
N ARG A 65 4.07 -9.36 9.32
CA ARG A 65 4.65 -10.56 8.67
C ARG A 65 5.95 -10.25 7.95
N LEU A 66 6.05 -9.09 7.31
CA LEU A 66 7.28 -8.65 6.65
C LEU A 66 8.38 -8.34 7.68
N TRP A 67 8.03 -7.75 8.81
CA TRP A 67 8.95 -7.50 9.91
C TRP A 67 9.57 -8.79 10.47
N ASP A 68 8.75 -9.83 10.66
CA ASP A 68 9.20 -11.16 11.11
C ASP A 68 10.19 -11.79 10.11
N ARG A 69 10.07 -11.42 8.83
CA ARG A 69 10.98 -11.80 7.73
C ARG A 69 12.19 -10.87 7.60
N GLN A 70 12.42 -10.01 8.59
CA GLN A 70 13.49 -9.00 8.63
C GLN A 70 13.42 -7.93 7.54
N VAL A 71 12.26 -7.76 6.88
CA VAL A 71 12.03 -6.62 5.98
C VAL A 71 11.75 -5.38 6.83
N ARG A 72 12.63 -4.38 6.73
CA ARG A 72 12.57 -3.15 7.55
C ARG A 72 12.10 -1.92 6.79
N GLU A 73 12.21 -1.95 5.47
CA GLU A 73 11.76 -0.90 4.57
C GLU A 73 10.88 -1.52 3.49
N VAL A 74 9.75 -0.87 3.20
CA VAL A 74 8.82 -1.28 2.17
C VAL A 74 8.54 -0.07 1.30
N LEU A 75 8.90 -0.18 0.02
CA LEU A 75 8.41 0.73 -0.99
C LEU A 75 7.01 0.25 -1.42
N VAL A 76 6.00 1.09 -1.19
CA VAL A 76 4.63 0.78 -1.62
C VAL A 76 4.38 1.44 -2.97
N GLU A 77 4.18 0.61 -3.98
CA GLU A 77 3.79 1.02 -5.32
C GLU A 77 2.44 0.41 -5.69
N GLY A 78 1.78 1.01 -6.67
CA GLY A 78 0.51 0.53 -7.22
C GLY A 78 -0.47 1.66 -7.47
N GLY A 79 -1.75 1.30 -7.57
CA GLY A 79 -2.81 2.25 -7.86
C GLY A 79 -3.27 3.09 -6.67
N ALA A 80 -4.15 4.04 -6.96
CA ALA A 80 -4.75 4.98 -6.02
C ALA A 80 -5.27 4.33 -4.72
N THR A 81 -5.83 3.12 -4.83
CA THR A 81 -6.46 2.40 -3.72
C THR A 81 -5.46 1.90 -2.68
N ILE A 82 -4.28 1.42 -3.10
CA ILE A 82 -3.25 0.98 -2.14
C ILE A 82 -2.60 2.18 -1.47
N ALA A 83 -2.29 3.23 -2.24
CA ALA A 83 -1.77 4.50 -1.72
C ALA A 83 -2.72 5.09 -0.66
N GLY A 84 -4.02 5.18 -0.98
CA GLY A 84 -5.02 5.65 -0.02
C GLY A 84 -5.21 4.72 1.18
N SER A 85 -5.13 3.40 1.01
CA SER A 85 -5.20 2.46 2.15
C SER A 85 -4.02 2.61 3.11
N VAL A 86 -2.80 2.82 2.61
CA VAL A 86 -1.60 3.05 3.45
C VAL A 86 -1.72 4.38 4.18
N LEU A 87 -2.12 5.44 3.48
CA LEU A 87 -2.32 6.77 4.06
C LEU A 87 -3.42 6.75 5.13
N ALA A 88 -4.57 6.13 4.85
CA ALA A 88 -5.69 6.01 5.79
C ALA A 88 -5.33 5.22 7.04
N ALA A 89 -4.43 4.24 6.90
CA ALA A 89 -3.94 3.46 8.03
C ALA A 89 -2.83 4.17 8.83
N GLY A 90 -2.35 5.35 8.40
CA GLY A 90 -1.24 6.05 9.03
C GLY A 90 0.07 5.25 8.97
N LEU A 91 0.32 4.58 7.84
CA LEU A 91 1.46 3.67 7.65
C LEU A 91 2.54 4.23 6.70
N ALA A 92 2.35 5.45 6.16
CA ALA A 92 3.32 6.09 5.29
C ALA A 92 4.23 7.01 6.10
N ASP A 93 5.51 6.65 6.23
CA ASP A 93 6.53 7.49 6.85
C ASP A 93 7.15 8.49 5.85
N ARG A 94 7.24 8.10 4.58
CA ARG A 94 7.81 8.88 3.47
C ARG A 94 6.94 8.76 2.23
N LEU A 95 6.80 9.86 1.48
CA LEU A 95 6.20 9.89 0.15
C LEU A 95 7.25 10.30 -0.87
N GLU A 96 7.32 9.56 -1.97
CA GLU A 96 8.03 9.94 -3.19
C GLU A 96 6.98 10.28 -4.24
N VAL A 97 6.85 11.56 -4.59
CA VAL A 97 5.83 12.05 -5.54
C VAL A 97 6.53 12.45 -6.84
N HIS A 98 6.26 11.69 -7.90
CA HIS A 98 6.77 11.97 -9.24
C HIS A 98 5.76 12.82 -10.01
N VAL A 99 6.18 14.00 -10.43
CA VAL A 99 5.37 14.94 -11.21
C VAL A 99 5.94 15.01 -12.62
N ALA A 100 5.21 14.44 -13.57
CA ALA A 100 5.62 14.43 -14.97
C ALA A 100 5.25 15.74 -15.69
N ALA A 101 6.03 16.15 -16.68
CA ALA A 101 5.72 17.28 -17.56
C ALA A 101 4.63 16.96 -18.61
N THR A 102 3.62 16.17 -18.24
CA THR A 102 2.54 15.68 -19.12
C THR A 102 1.17 15.97 -18.52
N VAL A 103 0.25 16.49 -19.34
CA VAL A 103 -1.12 16.83 -18.93
C VAL A 103 -2.11 15.80 -19.49
N LEU A 104 -2.83 15.11 -18.60
CA LEU A 104 -3.81 14.07 -18.97
C LEU A 104 -5.27 14.55 -18.95
N GLY A 105 -5.59 15.64 -18.24
CA GLY A 105 -6.96 16.12 -18.06
C GLY A 105 -7.89 15.04 -17.49
N ASP A 106 -9.11 14.96 -18.03
CA ASP A 106 -10.14 14.01 -17.57
C ASP A 106 -9.80 12.54 -17.81
N ALA A 107 -8.80 12.24 -18.66
CA ALA A 107 -8.29 10.88 -18.85
C ALA A 107 -7.35 10.45 -17.70
N GLY A 108 -6.94 11.38 -16.83
CA GLY A 108 -6.10 11.09 -15.69
C GLY A 108 -6.80 10.25 -14.62
N VAL A 109 -6.02 9.41 -13.94
CA VAL A 109 -6.48 8.68 -12.75
C VAL A 109 -5.93 9.35 -11.50
N ALA A 110 -6.71 9.35 -10.41
CA ALA A 110 -6.26 9.91 -9.14
C ALA A 110 -5.05 9.13 -8.60
N GLY A 111 -4.06 9.82 -8.02
CA GLY A 111 -2.92 9.16 -7.36
C GLY A 111 -3.25 8.55 -6.00
N VAL A 112 -4.34 8.98 -5.36
CA VAL A 112 -4.82 8.51 -4.05
C VAL A 112 -6.34 8.39 -4.09
N SER A 113 -6.90 7.27 -3.62
CA SER A 113 -8.35 7.07 -3.51
C SER A 113 -8.72 6.33 -2.23
N GLY A 114 -9.92 6.59 -1.70
CA GLY A 114 -10.41 5.93 -0.49
C GLY A 114 -9.79 6.43 0.83
N LEU A 115 -9.16 7.60 0.83
CA LEU A 115 -8.68 8.27 2.04
C LEU A 115 -9.85 9.07 2.68
N PRO A 116 -10.33 8.71 3.88
CA PRO A 116 -11.50 9.35 4.49
C PRO A 116 -11.13 10.67 5.17
N VAL A 117 -10.93 11.74 4.39
CA VAL A 117 -10.72 13.10 4.91
C VAL A 117 -12.02 13.88 4.90
N ALA A 118 -12.56 14.22 6.07
CA ALA A 118 -13.75 15.06 6.19
C ALA A 118 -13.40 16.55 6.22
N THR A 119 -12.30 16.91 6.91
CA THR A 119 -11.81 18.29 7.03
C THR A 119 -10.32 18.38 6.74
N LEU A 120 -9.83 19.60 6.46
CA LEU A 120 -8.38 19.83 6.31
C LEU A 120 -7.57 19.49 7.58
N ALA A 121 -8.20 19.49 8.77
CA ALA A 121 -7.55 19.10 10.00
C ALA A 121 -7.31 17.58 10.07
N ASP A 122 -8.18 16.78 9.42
CA ASP A 122 -8.08 15.32 9.38
C ASP A 122 -7.10 14.81 8.32
N ALA A 123 -6.67 15.70 7.40
CA ALA A 123 -5.78 15.35 6.31
C ALA A 123 -4.37 14.99 6.83
N PRO A 124 -3.78 13.84 6.42
CA PRO A 124 -2.39 13.51 6.72
C PRO A 124 -1.44 14.63 6.30
N ARG A 125 -0.48 14.96 7.17
CA ARG A 125 0.48 16.05 6.95
C ARG A 125 1.88 15.51 6.73
N PHE A 126 2.53 16.09 5.74
CA PHE A 126 3.89 15.77 5.36
C PHE A 126 4.70 17.05 5.15
N SER A 127 5.98 16.98 5.42
CA SER A 127 6.94 18.07 5.23
C SER A 127 7.84 17.75 4.05
N LEU A 128 7.97 18.70 3.12
CA LEU A 128 8.87 18.59 1.97
C LEU A 128 10.31 18.53 2.49
N GLN A 129 11.03 17.49 2.09
CA GLN A 129 12.45 17.32 2.41
C GLN A 129 13.32 17.67 1.22
N GLU A 130 12.90 17.25 0.02
CA GLU A 130 13.66 17.47 -1.21
C GLU A 130 12.72 17.67 -2.39
N ALA A 131 13.12 18.55 -3.31
CA ALA A 131 12.53 18.66 -4.63
C ALA A 131 13.68 18.62 -5.65
N ARG A 132 13.75 17.57 -6.45
CA ARG A 132 14.84 17.35 -7.40
C ARG A 132 14.31 17.15 -8.82
N PRO A 133 14.92 17.80 -9.83
CA PRO A 133 14.60 17.51 -11.23
C PRO A 133 15.10 16.10 -11.62
N VAL A 134 14.36 15.44 -12.50
CA VAL A 134 14.72 14.18 -13.16
C VAL A 134 14.31 14.32 -14.62
N ASP A 135 15.27 14.58 -15.49
CA ASP A 135 15.00 14.98 -16.87
C ASP A 135 14.02 16.18 -16.90
N ASP A 136 12.86 16.04 -17.56
CA ASP A 136 11.81 17.06 -17.60
C ASP A 136 10.79 16.95 -16.44
N ASP A 137 10.96 15.98 -15.56
CA ASP A 137 10.07 15.70 -14.42
C ASP A 137 10.66 16.23 -13.10
N VAL A 138 9.86 16.21 -12.03
CA VAL A 138 10.31 16.52 -10.67
C VAL A 138 9.92 15.39 -9.73
N VAL A 139 10.86 14.99 -8.86
CA VAL A 139 10.59 14.13 -7.71
C VAL A 139 10.57 14.96 -6.45
N LEU A 140 9.48 14.86 -5.71
CA LEU A 140 9.26 15.53 -4.43
C LEU A 140 9.27 14.47 -3.33
N THR A 141 10.24 14.55 -2.43
CA THR A 141 10.35 13.66 -1.28
C THR A 141 9.78 14.36 -0.05
N TYR A 142 8.80 13.73 0.59
CA TYR A 142 8.18 14.23 1.81
C TYR A 142 8.28 13.21 2.95
N THR A 143 8.36 13.67 4.19
CA THR A 143 8.26 12.80 5.37
C THR A 143 7.05 13.18 6.20
N ALA A 144 6.43 12.19 6.87
CA ALA A 144 5.30 12.42 7.74
C ALA A 144 5.66 13.46 8.81
N SER A 145 4.81 14.47 8.97
CA SER A 145 4.96 15.42 10.07
C SER A 145 4.52 14.73 11.36
N PRO A 146 5.20 14.96 12.51
CA PRO A 146 4.72 14.44 13.78
C PRO A 146 3.29 14.95 14.03
N GLN A 147 2.32 14.04 14.11
CA GLN A 147 1.00 14.42 14.61
C GLN A 147 1.14 14.74 16.10
N PRO A 148 0.60 15.86 16.61
CA PRO A 148 0.40 15.97 18.04
C PRO A 148 -0.46 14.77 18.49
N ALA A 149 -0.02 14.06 19.54
CA ALA A 149 -0.72 12.89 20.05
C ALA A 149 -2.20 13.25 20.25
N GLY A 150 -3.09 12.59 19.49
CA GLY A 150 -4.52 12.81 19.59
C GLY A 150 -4.99 12.54 21.02
N GLN A 151 -5.76 13.48 21.60
CA GLN A 151 -6.45 13.26 22.86
C GLN A 151 -7.29 11.97 22.78
N PRO A 152 -7.38 11.21 23.88
CA PRO A 152 -8.16 9.97 23.91
C PRO A 152 -9.59 10.25 23.46
N GLN A 153 -10.07 9.45 22.53
CA GLN A 153 -11.46 9.49 22.08
C GLN A 153 -12.35 9.20 23.28
N ASP A 154 -13.13 10.20 23.69
CA ASP A 154 -14.17 10.04 24.70
C ASP A 154 -15.11 8.91 24.26
N THR A 155 -15.06 7.79 24.96
CA THR A 155 -16.06 6.74 24.89
C THR A 155 -17.37 7.31 25.41
N GLN A 156 -18.21 7.83 24.52
CA GLN A 156 -19.62 8.07 24.84
C GLN A 156 -20.32 6.71 24.98
N GLY A 157 -20.31 6.20 26.21
CA GLY A 157 -21.27 5.21 26.67
C GLY A 157 -22.60 5.91 26.92
N SER A 158 -23.60 5.62 26.09
CA SER A 158 -25.00 5.93 26.37
C SER A 158 -25.43 5.19 27.63
N ALA A 159 -26.00 5.94 28.58
CA ALA A 159 -26.94 5.40 29.57
C ALA A 159 -28.25 5.00 28.90
#